data_AF-A0A316SM17-F1
#
_entry.id   AF-A0A316SM17-F1
#
_cell.length_a   1.000
_cell.length_b   1.000
_cell.length_c   1.000
_cell.angle_alpha   90.00
_cell.angle_beta   90.00
_cell.angle_gamma   90.00
#
_symmetry.space_group_name_H-M   'P 1'
#
loop_
_entity.id
_entity.type
_entity.pdbx_description
1 polymer ?
#
loop_
_entity_poly.entity_id
_entity_poly.type
_entity_poly.pdbx_seq_one_letter_code
_entity_poly.pdbx_strand_id
1 'polypeptide(L)' 'MVTRKEDTPQRIANRKYEERNKEKRQAASGNFQTMIPRELLDEINAFLKERKMTKVDFIKKAYELLKFTDNSGI' A
#
# COMPACT_ATOMS: atom_id res chain seq x y z
N MET A 1 12.04 3.34 -27.94
CA MET A 1 11.82 2.00 -27.37
C MET A 1 12.68 1.87 -26.13
N VAL A 2 12.15 1.41 -24.99
CA VAL A 2 12.98 1.19 -23.80
C VAL A 2 13.85 -0.04 -24.06
N THR A 3 15.15 0.16 -24.25
CA THR A 3 16.12 -0.92 -24.42
C THR A 3 16.21 -1.70 -23.12
N ARG A 4 15.79 -2.97 -23.16
CA ARG A 4 15.94 -3.86 -22.02
C ARG A 4 17.42 -4.14 -21.85
N LYS A 5 17.90 -4.01 -20.61
CA LYS A 5 19.26 -4.41 -20.24
C LYS A 5 19.42 -5.92 -20.51
N GLU A 6 20.64 -6.37 -20.80
CA GLU A 6 20.91 -7.78 -21.16
C GLU A 6 20.45 -8.78 -20.10
N ASP A 7 19.98 -9.94 -20.54
CA ASP A 7 19.49 -10.98 -19.64
C ASP A 7 20.67 -11.74 -19.02
N THR A 8 20.97 -11.41 -17.76
CA THR A 8 21.85 -12.22 -16.91
C THR A 8 21.07 -13.41 -16.33
N PRO A 9 21.74 -14.51 -15.92
CA PRO A 9 21.07 -15.66 -15.31
C PRO A 9 20.14 -15.28 -14.14
N GLN A 10 20.56 -14.30 -13.32
CA GLN A 10 19.76 -13.79 -12.21
C GLN A 10 18.47 -13.08 -12.67
N ARG A 11 18.52 -12.30 -13.77
CA ARG A 11 17.32 -11.63 -14.31
C ARG A 11 16.32 -12.61 -14.88
N ILE A 12 16.79 -13.67 -15.53
CA ILE A 12 15.92 -14.75 -16.02
C ILE A 12 15.24 -15.46 -14.84
N ALA A 13 15.99 -15.77 -13.77
CA ALA A 13 15.43 -16.37 -12.57
C ALA A 13 14.37 -15.47 -11.91
N ASN A 14 14.66 -14.19 -11.74
CA ASN A 14 13.72 -13.22 -11.16
C ASN A 14 12.45 -13.07 -12.02
N ARG A 15 12.57 -13.03 -13.35
CA ARG A 15 11.42 -12.95 -14.26
C ARG A 15 10.52 -14.18 -14.14
N LYS A 16 11.10 -15.38 -14.17
CA LYS A 16 10.35 -16.65 -13.96
C LYS A 16 9.73 -16.76 -12.57
N TYR A 17 10.35 -16.16 -11.56
CA TYR A 17 9.76 -16.09 -10.22
C TYR A 17 8.56 -15.13 -10.20
N GLU A 18 8.70 -13.92 -10.73
CA GLU A 18 7.61 -12.95 -10.78
C GLU A 18 6.45 -13.43 -11.64
N GLU A 19 6.70 -14.02 -12.82
CA GLU A 19 5.65 -14.58 -13.68
C GLU A 19 4.77 -15.61 -12.95
N ARG A 20 5.37 -16.44 -12.08
CA ARG A 20 4.65 -17.47 -11.31
C ARG A 20 3.95 -16.93 -10.05
N ASN A 21 4.44 -15.83 -9.46
CA ASN A 21 3.97 -15.37 -8.15
C ASN A 21 3.22 -14.03 -8.18
N LYS A 22 3.22 -13.32 -9.32
CA LYS A 22 2.59 -12.01 -9.46
C LYS A 22 1.12 -12.02 -9.06
N GLU A 23 0.36 -12.99 -9.55
CA GLU A 23 -1.07 -13.12 -9.25
C GLU A 23 -1.32 -13.37 -7.76
N LYS A 24 -0.56 -14.30 -7.16
CA LYS A 24 -0.64 -14.58 -5.71
C LYS A 24 -0.35 -13.33 -4.88
N ARG A 25 0.68 -12.56 -5.26
CA ARG A 25 1.05 -11.31 -4.59
C ARG A 25 -0.04 -10.25 -4.70
N GLN A 26 -0.62 -10.09 -5.89
CA GLN A 26 -1.69 -9.13 -6.15
C GLN A 26 -2.99 -9.50 -5.42
N ALA A 27 -3.31 -10.79 -5.31
CA ALA A 27 -4.47 -11.27 -4.56
C ALA A 27 -4.30 -11.09 -3.04
N ALA A 28 -3.08 -11.25 -2.52
CA ALA A 28 -2.82 -11.19 -1.09
C ALA A 28 -2.73 -9.77 -0.52
N SER A 29 -2.26 -8.80 -1.31
CA SER A 29 -1.96 -7.45 -0.80
C SER A 29 -1.99 -6.39 -1.90
N GLY A 30 -2.38 -5.17 -1.52
CA GLY A 30 -2.43 -4.00 -2.39
C GLY A 30 -1.86 -2.75 -1.72
N ASN A 31 -1.68 -1.69 -2.50
CA ASN A 31 -1.27 -0.37 -2.03
C ASN A 31 -2.18 0.72 -2.61
N PHE A 32 -2.27 1.87 -1.94
CA PHE A 32 -3.15 2.96 -2.39
C PHE A 32 -2.49 3.95 -3.36
N GLN A 33 -1.14 4.00 -3.42
CA GLN A 33 -0.36 4.90 -4.30
C GLN A 33 -0.83 6.37 -4.31
N THR A 34 -1.23 6.91 -3.16
CA THR A 34 -1.75 8.28 -3.06
C THR A 34 -0.65 9.30 -2.79
N MET A 35 -0.70 10.43 -3.51
CA MET A 35 0.10 11.61 -3.24
C MET A 35 -0.74 12.60 -2.43
N ILE A 36 -0.16 13.14 -1.35
CA ILE A 36 -0.79 14.15 -0.49
C ILE A 36 0.19 15.30 -0.25
N PRO A 37 -0.29 16.52 0.08
CA PRO A 37 0.57 17.63 0.45
C PRO A 37 1.54 17.28 1.56
N ARG A 38 2.75 17.86 1.52
CA ARG A 38 3.82 17.52 2.46
C ARG A 38 3.45 17.86 3.91
N GLU A 39 2.83 19.01 4.12
CA GLU A 39 2.38 19.47 5.44
C GLU A 39 1.39 18.47 6.06
N LEU A 40 0.40 18.02 5.29
CA LEU A 40 -0.57 17.01 5.73
C LEU A 40 0.10 15.67 6.06
N LEU A 41 1.08 15.24 5.24
CA LEU A 41 1.84 14.02 5.52
C LEU A 41 2.60 14.13 6.84
N ASP A 42 3.25 15.27 7.10
CA ASP A 42 4.05 15.48 8.30
C ASP A 42 3.16 15.57 9.56
N GLU A 43 2.01 16.25 9.47
CA GLU A 43 0.99 16.29 10.52
C GLU A 43 0.48 14.88 10.88
N ILE A 44 0.04 14.11 9.87
CA ILE A 44 -0.46 12.73 10.08
C ILE A 44 0.63 11.86 10.71
N ASN A 45 1.88 11.96 10.25
CA ASN A 45 2.97 11.17 10.83
C ASN A 45 3.25 11.54 12.29
N ALA A 46 3.16 12.82 12.65
CA ALA A 46 3.31 13.27 14.04
C ALA A 46 2.20 12.69 14.93
N PHE A 47 0.94 12.80 14.51
CA PHE A 47 -0.22 12.23 15.20
C PHE A 47 -0.07 10.71 15.44
N LEU A 48 0.34 9.97 14.41
CA LEU A 48 0.52 8.52 14.51
C LEU A 48 1.65 8.14 15.48
N LYS A 49 2.74 8.91 15.48
CA LYS A 49 3.89 8.68 16.36
C LYS A 49 3.52 8.88 17.83
N GLU A 50 2.82 9.96 18.15
CA GLU A 50 2.35 10.27 19.52
C GLU A 50 1.50 9.12 20.08
N ARG A 51 0.65 8.53 19.24
CA ARG A 51 -0.28 7.45 19.62
C ARG A 51 0.29 6.03 19.46
N LYS A 52 1.55 5.90 19.06
CA LYS A 52 2.20 4.60 18.75
C LYS A 52 1.35 3.74 17.79
N MET A 53 0.76 4.38 16.78
CA MET A 53 -0.20 3.76 15.86
C MET A 53 0.42 3.61 14.46
N THR A 54 0.12 2.51 13.77
CA THR A 54 0.54 2.36 12.37
C THR A 54 -0.42 3.05 11.41
N LYS A 55 0.07 3.43 10.22
CA LYS A 55 -0.77 3.98 9.14
C LYS A 55 -1.90 3.03 8.75
N VAL A 56 -1.63 1.72 8.75
CA VAL A 56 -2.61 0.69 8.40
C VAL A 56 -3.71 0.62 9.45
N ASP A 57 -3.37 0.65 10.74
CA ASP A 57 -4.35 0.64 11.83
C ASP A 57 -5.23 1.89 11.80
N PHE A 58 -4.62 3.04 11.52
CA PHE A 58 -5.35 4.30 11.37
C PHE A 58 -6.38 4.21 10.24
N ILE A 59 -5.98 3.74 9.06
CA ILE A 59 -6.89 3.60 7.90
C ILE A 59 -8.00 2.58 8.20
N LYS A 60 -7.69 1.44 8.82
CA LYS A 60 -8.69 0.42 9.18
C LYS A 60 -9.74 0.98 10.15
N LYS A 61 -9.29 1.65 11.21
CA LYS A 61 -10.20 2.26 12.20
C LYS A 61 -11.08 3.34 11.58
N ALA A 62 -10.50 4.20 10.75
CA ALA A 62 -11.26 5.24 10.05
C ALA A 62 -12.31 4.62 9.10
N TYR A 63 -11.93 3.59 8.33
CA TYR A 63 -12.85 2.88 7.45
C TYR A 63 -13.98 2.18 8.22
N GLU A 64 -13.68 1.50 9.32
CA GLU A 64 -14.69 0.85 10.17
C GLU A 64 -15.66 1.85 10.77
N LEU A 65 -15.15 3.00 11.24
CA LEU A 65 -15.98 4.07 11.79
C LEU A 65 -16.92 4.67 10.74
N LEU A 66 -16.40 5.00 9.55
CA LEU A 66 -17.22 5.51 8.44
C LEU A 66 -18.26 4.48 7.98
N LYS A 67 -17.85 3.22 7.83
CA LYS A 67 -18.77 2.14 7.47
C LYS A 67 -19.84 1.94 8.53
N PHE A 68 -19.52 2.10 9.81
CA PHE A 68 -20.51 1.99 10.89
C PHE A 68 -21.49 3.16 10.86
N THR A 69 -21.01 4.40 10.68
CA THR A 69 -21.88 5.58 10.60
C THR A 69 -22.81 5.51 9.39
N ASP A 70 -22.33 5.08 8.23
CA ASP A 70 -23.14 4.93 7.01
C ASP A 70 -24.22 3.84 7.14
N ASN A 71 -23.98 2.81 7.96
CA ASN A 71 -24.96 1.76 8.24
C ASN A 71 -25.88 2.07 9.43
N SER A 72 -25.60 3.14 10.19
CA SER A 72 -26.37 3.52 11.37
C SER A 72 -27.60 4.39 11.06
N GLY A 73 -27.83 4.72 9.79
CA GLY A 73 -29.08 5.32 9.32
C GLY A 73 -29.40 6.70 9.91
N ILE A 74 -28.38 7.44 10.35
CA ILE A 74 -28.47 8.88 10.61
C ILE A 74 -28.09 9.63 9.35
#